data_AF-A0A225DYR3-F1
#
_entry.id   AF-A0A225DYR3-F1
#
_cell.length_a   1.000
_cell.length_b   1.000
_cell.length_c   1.000
_cell.angle_alpha   90.00
_cell.angle_beta   90.00
_cell.angle_gamma   90.00
#
_symmetry.space_group_name_H-M   'P 1'
#
loop_
_entity.id
_entity.type
_entity.pdbx_description
1 polymer ?
#
loop_
_entity_poly.entity_id
_entity_poly.type
_entity_poly.pdbx_seq_one_letter_code
_entity_poly.pdbx_strand_id
1 'polypeptide(L)'
;MSDESNEIRRLVAESEGLPNGPVKVELLTEAARIADVQNDPALGFAVRKILMNAALMAGVPDTMLVAFSWCAAQSDRDPASFPPNQILWEYRWVISELPHFPQVPREQIENTIREMATRYRAAGSTLRAVHLMRIFTYTKMCDVAAAEAAYADWRAVERDWLSDSPRQELNLLVNFYAFAGWYEKAINESPNVMTGRVDDAGLFAQDSAELLVPFLTLGRVTDAARIQRSAYRYLARKPGYIDHMAFHVEFLARTDNFPGATRVVDDHMALAVPTKQYVSRTHFLRSVLLLVERLRRAGHDRHAFKLPPDVPVSSDAGGCDLSALSEWLTAEVRDYSARFDARNGNTAFTDKLNAVPDLAARPAPAK
;
A
#
# COMPACT_ATOMS: atom_id res chain seq x y z
N MET A 1 4.83 -21.23 -36.56
CA MET A 1 4.63 -20.24 -35.48
C MET A 1 4.30 -18.92 -36.15
N SER A 2 3.19 -18.27 -35.80
CA SER A 2 2.78 -17.00 -36.40
C SER A 2 3.74 -15.86 -36.00
N ASP A 3 3.84 -14.84 -36.83
CA ASP A 3 4.66 -13.64 -36.58
C ASP A 3 4.27 -12.96 -35.24
N GLU A 4 2.97 -12.96 -34.94
CA GLU A 4 2.42 -12.36 -33.73
C GLU A 4 2.70 -13.19 -32.44
N SER A 5 2.91 -14.52 -32.54
CA SER A 5 3.37 -15.34 -31.40
C SER A 5 4.83 -15.07 -31.05
N ASN A 6 5.65 -14.72 -32.06
CA ASN A 6 7.00 -14.22 -31.84
C ASN A 6 6.98 -12.83 -31.18
N GLU A 7 6.02 -11.98 -31.56
CA GLU A 7 5.86 -10.65 -30.97
C GLU A 7 5.51 -10.69 -29.48
N ILE A 8 4.57 -11.55 -29.06
CA ILE A 8 4.26 -11.73 -27.62
C ILE A 8 5.51 -12.15 -26.84
N ARG A 9 6.26 -13.14 -27.36
CA ARG A 9 7.50 -13.58 -26.71
C ARG A 9 8.54 -12.46 -26.63
N ARG A 10 8.65 -11.64 -27.69
CA ARG A 10 9.55 -10.48 -27.71
C ARG A 10 9.17 -9.48 -26.62
N LEU A 11 7.89 -9.10 -26.52
CA LEU A 11 7.38 -8.18 -25.51
C LEU A 11 7.59 -8.71 -24.09
N VAL A 12 7.30 -9.99 -23.85
CA VAL A 12 7.52 -10.63 -22.54
C VAL A 12 9.01 -10.63 -22.19
N ALA A 13 9.89 -11.04 -23.10
CA ALA A 13 11.33 -11.06 -22.87
C ALA A 13 11.91 -9.64 -22.63
N GLU A 14 11.43 -8.64 -23.37
CA GLU A 14 11.79 -7.24 -23.15
C GLU A 14 11.35 -6.77 -21.75
N SER A 15 10.16 -7.19 -21.31
CA SER A 15 9.62 -6.86 -19.99
C SER A 15 10.44 -7.45 -18.82
N GLU A 16 11.12 -8.60 -19.01
CA GLU A 16 11.89 -9.27 -17.97
C GLU A 16 13.10 -8.44 -17.53
N GLY A 17 13.73 -7.71 -18.46
CA GLY A 17 14.87 -6.84 -18.19
C GLY A 17 14.51 -5.51 -17.52
N LEU A 18 13.21 -5.17 -17.42
CA LEU A 18 12.75 -3.90 -16.89
C LEU A 18 12.37 -3.97 -15.40
N PRO A 19 12.59 -2.88 -14.65
CA PRO A 19 12.02 -2.75 -13.32
C PRO A 19 10.50 -2.77 -13.39
N ASN A 20 9.85 -3.20 -12.30
CA ASN A 20 8.39 -3.14 -12.19
C ASN A 20 7.95 -1.66 -12.12
N GLY A 21 7.41 -1.17 -13.23
CA GLY A 21 7.02 0.22 -13.45
C GLY A 21 6.14 0.34 -14.71
N PRO A 22 5.75 1.56 -15.10
CA PRO A 22 4.75 1.80 -16.14
C PRO A 22 5.09 1.13 -17.49
N VAL A 23 6.35 1.25 -17.94
CA VAL A 23 6.81 0.65 -19.21
C VAL A 23 6.61 -0.87 -19.23
N LYS A 24 6.97 -1.55 -18.13
CA LYS A 24 6.79 -3.00 -18.03
C LYS A 24 5.32 -3.40 -18.04
N VAL A 25 4.47 -2.63 -17.36
CA VAL A 25 3.02 -2.83 -17.34
C VAL A 25 2.43 -2.65 -18.74
N GLU A 26 2.86 -1.62 -19.48
CA GLU A 26 2.43 -1.36 -20.85
C GLU A 26 2.79 -2.49 -21.80
N LEU A 27 4.04 -2.96 -21.80
CA LEU A 27 4.49 -4.08 -22.64
C LEU A 27 3.69 -5.36 -22.37
N LEU A 28 3.45 -5.68 -21.10
CA LEU A 28 2.69 -6.88 -20.71
C LEU A 28 1.18 -6.73 -21.00
N THR A 29 0.65 -5.51 -20.94
CA THR A 29 -0.74 -5.22 -21.34
C THR A 29 -0.91 -5.42 -22.85
N GLU A 30 0.05 -4.94 -23.64
CA GLU A 30 0.03 -5.14 -25.09
C GLU A 30 0.20 -6.61 -25.46
N ALA A 31 1.12 -7.33 -24.81
CA ALA A 31 1.27 -8.77 -24.99
C ALA A 31 -0.04 -9.54 -24.69
N ALA A 32 -0.77 -9.16 -23.64
CA ALA A 32 -2.07 -9.75 -23.31
C ALA A 32 -3.13 -9.44 -24.37
N ARG A 33 -3.14 -8.21 -24.91
CA ARG A 33 -4.05 -7.79 -25.99
C ARG A 33 -3.81 -8.58 -27.28
N ILE A 34 -2.54 -8.78 -27.66
CA ILE A 34 -2.19 -9.58 -28.84
C ILE A 34 -2.63 -11.04 -28.66
N ALA A 35 -2.46 -11.61 -27.46
CA ALA A 35 -2.93 -12.96 -27.16
C ALA A 35 -4.46 -13.11 -27.31
N ASP A 36 -5.22 -12.09 -26.88
CA ASP A 36 -6.67 -12.06 -27.04
C ASP A 36 -7.08 -12.03 -28.52
N VAL A 37 -6.40 -11.22 -29.35
CA VAL A 37 -6.65 -11.13 -30.80
C VAL A 37 -6.38 -12.48 -31.49
N GLN A 38 -5.37 -13.22 -31.04
CA GLN A 38 -5.05 -14.56 -31.55
C GLN A 38 -6.04 -15.64 -31.08
N ASN A 39 -6.96 -15.32 -30.16
CA ASN A 39 -7.79 -16.30 -29.46
C ASN A 39 -6.96 -17.43 -28.81
N ASP A 40 -5.80 -17.07 -28.22
CA ASP A 40 -4.95 -18.00 -27.48
C ASP A 40 -5.11 -17.77 -25.96
N PRO A 41 -6.08 -18.43 -25.31
CA PRO A 41 -6.33 -18.24 -23.88
C PRO A 41 -5.19 -18.78 -23.02
N ALA A 42 -4.41 -19.77 -23.49
CA ALA A 42 -3.28 -20.31 -22.74
C ALA A 42 -2.16 -19.27 -22.62
N LEU A 43 -1.81 -18.63 -23.74
CA LEU A 43 -0.84 -17.56 -23.76
C LEU A 43 -1.36 -16.32 -23.01
N GLY A 44 -2.64 -15.96 -23.23
CA GLY A 44 -3.29 -14.86 -22.52
C GLY A 44 -3.28 -15.03 -21.00
N PHE A 45 -3.46 -16.25 -20.51
CA PHE A 45 -3.39 -16.58 -19.08
C PHE A 45 -1.97 -16.41 -18.55
N ALA A 46 -0.97 -16.97 -19.24
CA ALA A 46 0.44 -16.88 -18.83
C ALA A 46 0.94 -15.43 -18.76
N VAL A 47 0.63 -14.61 -19.79
CA VAL A 47 1.02 -13.19 -19.80
C VAL A 47 0.34 -12.42 -18.67
N ARG A 48 -0.96 -12.64 -18.45
CA ARG A 48 -1.71 -11.97 -17.38
C ARG A 48 -1.19 -12.29 -15.99
N LYS A 49 -0.68 -13.51 -15.75
CA LYS A 49 -0.01 -13.83 -14.49
C LYS A 49 1.23 -12.97 -14.23
N ILE A 50 2.04 -12.73 -15.27
CA ILE A 50 3.22 -11.85 -15.17
C ILE A 50 2.77 -10.40 -14.98
N LEU A 51 1.75 -9.97 -15.73
CA LEU A 51 1.15 -8.64 -15.63
C LEU A 51 0.65 -8.33 -14.22
N MET A 52 -0.04 -9.27 -13.56
CA MET A 52 -0.56 -9.07 -12.20
C MET A 52 0.55 -8.65 -11.22
N ASN A 53 1.68 -9.36 -11.22
CA ASN A 53 2.81 -9.03 -10.35
C ASN A 53 3.45 -7.68 -10.73
N ALA A 54 3.63 -7.43 -12.03
CA ALA A 54 4.20 -6.15 -12.49
C ALA A 54 3.31 -4.97 -12.11
N ALA A 55 1.99 -5.09 -12.30
CA ALA A 55 1.00 -4.06 -11.99
C ALA A 55 0.88 -3.82 -10.48
N LEU A 56 0.88 -4.87 -9.66
CA LEU A 56 0.91 -4.76 -8.19
C LEU A 56 2.15 -3.96 -7.74
N MET A 57 3.33 -4.34 -8.21
CA MET A 57 4.59 -3.71 -7.82
C MET A 57 4.75 -2.28 -8.36
N ALA A 58 4.12 -1.98 -9.49
CA ALA A 58 4.06 -0.63 -10.07
C ALA A 58 3.02 0.28 -9.40
N GLY A 59 2.19 -0.24 -8.49
CA GLY A 59 1.13 0.54 -7.85
C GLY A 59 -0.07 0.83 -8.76
N VAL A 60 -0.35 -0.07 -9.71
CA VAL A 60 -1.47 0.02 -10.67
C VAL A 60 -2.47 -1.12 -10.41
N PRO A 61 -3.13 -1.12 -9.24
CA PRO A 61 -3.94 -2.26 -8.78
C PRO A 61 -5.15 -2.55 -9.66
N ASP A 62 -5.71 -1.56 -10.35
CA ASP A 62 -6.83 -1.74 -11.28
C ASP A 62 -6.46 -2.66 -12.45
N THR A 63 -5.27 -2.48 -13.04
CA THR A 63 -4.76 -3.38 -14.08
C THR A 63 -4.57 -4.81 -13.55
N MET A 64 -4.05 -4.95 -12.32
CA MET A 64 -3.91 -6.26 -11.67
C MET A 64 -5.27 -6.94 -11.47
N LEU A 65 -6.27 -6.22 -10.97
CA LEU A 65 -7.62 -6.74 -10.73
C LEU A 65 -8.31 -7.19 -12.03
N VAL A 66 -8.14 -6.44 -13.12
CA VAL A 66 -8.68 -6.83 -14.44
C VAL A 66 -8.01 -8.10 -14.96
N ALA A 67 -6.68 -8.17 -14.89
CA ALA A 67 -5.93 -9.34 -15.30
C ALA A 67 -6.35 -10.58 -14.49
N PHE A 68 -6.47 -10.43 -13.17
CA PHE A 68 -6.91 -11.51 -12.28
C PHE A 68 -8.32 -11.98 -12.60
N SER A 69 -9.27 -11.05 -12.75
CA SER A 69 -10.68 -11.37 -13.03
C SER A 69 -10.82 -12.19 -14.32
N TRP A 70 -10.02 -11.85 -15.34
CA TRP A 70 -9.97 -12.62 -16.58
C TRP A 70 -9.45 -14.05 -16.34
N CYS A 71 -8.34 -14.22 -15.60
CA CYS A 71 -7.78 -15.54 -15.31
C CYS A 71 -8.73 -16.40 -14.47
N ALA A 72 -9.38 -15.80 -13.46
CA ALA A 72 -10.41 -16.48 -12.66
C ALA A 72 -11.58 -16.96 -13.53
N ALA A 73 -12.07 -16.12 -14.45
CA ALA A 73 -13.14 -16.49 -15.36
C ALA A 73 -12.74 -17.62 -16.33
N GLN A 74 -11.48 -17.69 -16.77
CA GLN A 74 -11.01 -18.83 -17.56
C GLN A 74 -10.95 -20.11 -16.74
N SER A 75 -10.46 -20.02 -15.50
CA SER A 75 -10.41 -21.15 -14.57
C SER A 75 -11.81 -21.70 -14.25
N ASP A 76 -12.79 -20.82 -14.11
CA ASP A 76 -14.18 -21.21 -13.82
C ASP A 76 -14.87 -21.82 -15.05
N ARG A 77 -14.54 -21.34 -16.26
CA ARG A 77 -15.11 -21.83 -17.52
C ARG A 77 -14.52 -23.18 -17.95
N ASP A 78 -13.20 -23.32 -17.85
CA ASP A 78 -12.46 -24.51 -18.26
C ASP A 78 -11.39 -24.88 -17.22
N PRO A 79 -11.79 -25.47 -16.08
CA PRO A 79 -10.87 -25.86 -15.01
C PRO A 79 -9.92 -26.99 -15.42
N ALA A 80 -10.17 -27.70 -16.53
CA ALA A 80 -9.27 -28.74 -17.03
C ALA A 80 -8.03 -28.12 -17.68
N SER A 81 -8.21 -27.08 -18.52
CA SER A 81 -7.10 -26.35 -19.13
C SER A 81 -6.49 -25.30 -18.21
N PHE A 82 -7.32 -24.70 -17.33
CA PHE A 82 -6.93 -23.68 -16.37
C PHE A 82 -7.26 -24.09 -14.92
N PRO A 83 -6.54 -25.08 -14.35
CA PRO A 83 -6.75 -25.53 -12.98
C PRO A 83 -6.80 -24.39 -11.94
N PRO A 84 -7.78 -24.39 -11.01
CA PRO A 84 -7.92 -23.33 -10.00
C PRO A 84 -6.69 -23.10 -9.13
N ASN A 85 -5.85 -24.13 -8.91
CA ASN A 85 -4.62 -24.00 -8.16
C ASN A 85 -3.61 -23.01 -8.79
N GLN A 86 -3.74 -22.71 -10.08
CA GLN A 86 -2.86 -21.76 -10.77
C GLN A 86 -3.08 -20.30 -10.38
N ILE A 87 -4.19 -19.95 -9.71
CA ILE A 87 -4.53 -18.56 -9.34
C ILE A 87 -4.65 -18.35 -7.83
N LEU A 88 -4.49 -19.41 -7.03
CA LEU A 88 -4.69 -19.33 -5.57
C LEU A 88 -3.72 -18.34 -4.93
N TRP A 89 -2.46 -18.31 -5.36
CA TRP A 89 -1.46 -17.40 -4.80
C TRP A 89 -1.87 -15.94 -5.02
N GLU A 90 -2.34 -15.62 -6.23
CA GLU A 90 -2.70 -14.29 -6.71
C GLU A 90 -3.99 -13.75 -6.09
N TYR A 91 -4.88 -14.61 -5.58
CA TYR A 91 -6.07 -14.19 -4.82
C TYR A 91 -5.71 -13.25 -3.66
N ARG A 92 -4.57 -13.45 -3.00
CA ARG A 92 -4.15 -12.59 -1.89
C ARG A 92 -3.85 -11.16 -2.32
N TRP A 93 -3.29 -10.98 -3.52
CA TRP A 93 -3.04 -9.66 -4.09
C TRP A 93 -4.35 -8.94 -4.39
N VAL A 94 -5.37 -9.67 -4.84
CA VAL A 94 -6.72 -9.11 -5.03
C VAL A 94 -7.26 -8.63 -3.70
N ILE A 95 -7.29 -9.49 -2.68
CA ILE A 95 -7.82 -9.12 -1.35
C ILE A 95 -7.05 -7.95 -0.73
N SER A 96 -5.72 -7.87 -0.92
CA SER A 96 -4.89 -6.79 -0.38
C SER A 96 -5.16 -5.44 -1.04
N GLU A 97 -5.59 -5.43 -2.31
CA GLU A 97 -5.77 -4.21 -3.08
C GLU A 97 -7.21 -3.68 -3.10
N LEU A 98 -8.24 -4.54 -2.95
CA LEU A 98 -9.65 -4.09 -2.95
C LEU A 98 -9.94 -2.92 -1.99
N PRO A 99 -9.37 -2.85 -0.76
CA PRO A 99 -9.63 -1.74 0.15
C PRO A 99 -9.17 -0.36 -0.35
N HIS A 100 -8.29 -0.30 -1.37
CA HIS A 100 -7.88 0.97 -1.98
C HIS A 100 -9.01 1.67 -2.74
N PHE A 101 -10.08 0.96 -3.09
CA PHE A 101 -11.14 1.48 -3.96
C PHE A 101 -12.41 1.78 -3.15
N PRO A 102 -12.69 3.06 -2.81
CA PRO A 102 -13.86 3.41 -2.00
C PRO A 102 -15.19 3.07 -2.67
N GLN A 103 -15.21 2.93 -4.00
CA GLN A 103 -16.38 2.52 -4.77
C GLN A 103 -16.69 1.02 -4.67
N VAL A 104 -15.75 0.19 -4.20
CA VAL A 104 -15.98 -1.24 -3.96
C VAL A 104 -16.68 -1.39 -2.61
N PRO A 105 -17.94 -1.85 -2.56
CA PRO A 105 -18.68 -1.99 -1.31
C PRO A 105 -18.01 -2.98 -0.36
N ARG A 106 -18.12 -2.75 0.96
CA ARG A 106 -17.60 -3.66 1.98
C ARG A 106 -18.07 -5.10 1.79
N GLU A 107 -19.36 -5.29 1.50
CA GLU A 107 -19.92 -6.62 1.24
C GLU A 107 -19.23 -7.32 0.07
N GLN A 108 -18.87 -6.58 -0.99
CA GLN A 108 -18.14 -7.16 -2.12
C GLN A 108 -16.73 -7.61 -1.71
N ILE A 109 -16.02 -6.82 -0.88
CA ILE A 109 -14.70 -7.20 -0.35
C ILE A 109 -14.82 -8.49 0.48
N GLU A 110 -15.80 -8.54 1.38
CA GLU A 110 -16.05 -9.71 2.23
C GLU A 110 -16.48 -10.94 1.42
N ASN A 111 -17.24 -10.75 0.33
CA ASN A 111 -17.59 -11.81 -0.62
C ASN A 111 -16.36 -12.38 -1.30
N THR A 112 -15.45 -11.54 -1.81
CA THR A 112 -14.21 -12.03 -2.43
C THR A 112 -13.34 -12.80 -1.43
N ILE A 113 -13.30 -12.38 -0.16
CA ILE A 113 -12.62 -13.15 0.91
C ILE A 113 -13.29 -14.52 1.11
N ARG A 114 -14.63 -14.59 1.10
CA ARG A 114 -15.36 -15.86 1.21
C ARG A 114 -15.12 -16.77 0.00
N GLU A 115 -15.05 -16.20 -1.20
CA GLU A 115 -14.71 -16.94 -2.43
C GLU A 115 -13.30 -17.51 -2.36
N MET A 116 -12.31 -16.70 -1.96
CA MET A 116 -10.95 -17.15 -1.69
C MET A 116 -10.94 -18.31 -0.70
N ALA A 117 -11.66 -18.18 0.43
CA ALA A 117 -11.76 -19.23 1.43
C ALA A 117 -12.33 -20.54 0.87
N THR A 118 -13.38 -20.47 0.04
CA THR A 118 -13.97 -21.65 -0.61
C THR A 118 -12.97 -22.36 -1.51
N ARG A 119 -12.26 -21.62 -2.37
CA ARG A 119 -11.24 -22.21 -3.27
C ARG A 119 -10.05 -22.78 -2.49
N TYR A 120 -9.63 -22.10 -1.43
CA TYR A 120 -8.55 -22.57 -0.56
C TYR A 120 -8.93 -23.87 0.17
N ARG A 121 -10.16 -23.98 0.71
CA ARG A 121 -10.65 -25.24 1.30
C ARG A 121 -10.67 -26.38 0.29
N ALA A 122 -11.16 -26.12 -0.93
CA ALA A 122 -11.19 -27.12 -2.00
C ALA A 122 -9.78 -27.61 -2.38
N ALA A 123 -8.76 -26.78 -2.18
CA ALA A 123 -7.36 -27.12 -2.40
C ALA A 123 -6.64 -27.66 -1.14
N GLY A 124 -7.37 -27.97 -0.06
CA GLY A 124 -6.82 -28.57 1.17
C GLY A 124 -6.04 -27.59 2.06
N SER A 125 -6.27 -26.28 1.95
CA SER A 125 -5.65 -25.27 2.80
C SER A 125 -6.23 -25.24 4.22
N THR A 126 -5.40 -24.89 5.20
CA THR A 126 -5.80 -24.58 6.59
C THR A 126 -6.47 -23.21 6.74
N LEU A 127 -6.52 -22.43 5.66
CA LEU A 127 -7.04 -21.05 5.59
C LEU A 127 -6.19 -20.01 6.30
N ARG A 128 -4.97 -20.36 6.75
CA ARG A 128 -4.06 -19.41 7.39
C ARG A 128 -3.86 -18.14 6.55
N ALA A 129 -3.56 -18.29 5.26
CA ALA A 129 -3.41 -17.17 4.34
C ALA A 129 -4.70 -16.32 4.21
N VAL A 130 -5.88 -16.92 4.29
CA VAL A 130 -7.17 -16.20 4.26
C VAL A 130 -7.31 -15.34 5.52
N HIS A 131 -7.01 -15.89 6.70
CA HIS A 131 -7.07 -15.14 7.95
C HIS A 131 -6.04 -14.00 7.97
N LEU A 132 -4.84 -14.22 7.42
CA LEU A 132 -3.84 -13.16 7.27
C LEU A 132 -4.33 -12.03 6.37
N MET A 133 -4.95 -12.36 5.23
CA MET A 133 -5.55 -11.35 4.36
C MET A 133 -6.72 -10.61 5.02
N ARG A 134 -7.54 -11.29 5.84
CA ARG A 134 -8.57 -10.63 6.65
C ARG A 134 -7.97 -9.59 7.61
N ILE A 135 -6.90 -9.94 8.33
CA ILE A 135 -6.20 -8.99 9.22
C ILE A 135 -5.78 -7.74 8.43
N PHE A 136 -5.12 -7.95 7.28
CA PHE A 136 -4.63 -6.87 6.44
C PHE A 136 -5.76 -5.99 5.87
N THR A 137 -6.82 -6.61 5.33
CA THR A 137 -7.99 -5.92 4.80
C THR A 137 -8.67 -5.07 5.87
N TYR A 138 -8.94 -5.63 7.05
CA TYR A 138 -9.58 -4.88 8.13
C TYR A 138 -8.69 -3.79 8.73
N THR A 139 -7.37 -4.00 8.74
CA THR A 139 -6.40 -2.96 9.07
C THR A 139 -6.50 -1.77 8.12
N LYS A 140 -6.51 -2.01 6.80
CA LYS A 140 -6.70 -0.94 5.80
C LYS A 140 -8.07 -0.27 5.89
N MET A 141 -9.11 -1.02 6.26
CA MET A 141 -10.46 -0.52 6.49
C MET A 141 -10.62 0.22 7.83
N CYS A 142 -9.57 0.28 8.64
CA CYS A 142 -9.59 0.87 9.97
C CYS A 142 -10.64 0.23 10.90
N ASP A 143 -10.85 -1.07 10.79
CA ASP A 143 -11.75 -1.86 11.63
C ASP A 143 -10.92 -2.75 12.59
N VAL A 144 -10.57 -2.18 13.74
CA VAL A 144 -9.71 -2.84 14.74
C VAL A 144 -10.34 -4.13 15.26
N ALA A 145 -11.64 -4.11 15.57
CA ALA A 145 -12.34 -5.27 16.12
C ALA A 145 -12.35 -6.44 15.12
N ALA A 146 -12.63 -6.18 13.84
CA ALA A 146 -12.60 -7.22 12.81
C ALA A 146 -11.17 -7.75 12.55
N ALA A 147 -10.16 -6.87 12.60
CA ALA A 147 -8.76 -7.26 12.47
C ALA A 147 -8.29 -8.14 13.63
N GLU A 148 -8.65 -7.80 14.88
CA GLU A 148 -8.34 -8.60 16.07
C GLU A 148 -9.03 -9.98 16.05
N ALA A 149 -10.29 -10.04 15.61
CA ALA A 149 -10.99 -11.31 15.42
C ALA A 149 -10.31 -12.18 14.36
N ALA A 150 -9.90 -11.59 13.23
CA ALA A 150 -9.15 -12.30 12.19
C ALA A 150 -7.77 -12.77 12.69
N TYR A 151 -7.11 -12.00 13.57
CA TYR A 151 -5.87 -12.40 14.22
C TYR A 151 -6.05 -13.59 15.17
N ALA A 152 -7.16 -13.64 15.91
CA ALA A 152 -7.50 -14.80 16.73
C ALA A 152 -7.67 -16.06 15.87
N ASP A 153 -8.41 -15.96 14.75
CA ASP A 153 -8.59 -17.08 13.82
C ASP A 153 -7.25 -17.53 13.20
N TRP A 154 -6.40 -16.58 12.78
CA TRP A 154 -5.09 -16.87 12.20
C TRP A 154 -4.17 -17.62 13.17
N ARG A 155 -4.22 -17.28 14.47
CA ARG A 155 -3.45 -17.99 15.51
C ARG A 155 -3.96 -19.41 15.78
N ALA A 156 -5.23 -19.68 15.47
CA ALA A 156 -5.86 -20.98 15.71
C ALA A 156 -5.58 -22.02 14.61
N VAL A 157 -4.93 -21.62 13.51
CA VAL A 157 -4.68 -22.51 12.36
C VAL A 157 -3.19 -22.65 12.05
N GLU A 158 -2.80 -23.86 11.66
CA GLU A 158 -1.42 -24.19 11.30
C GLU A 158 -1.02 -23.62 9.94
N ARG A 159 0.29 -23.55 9.70
CA ARG A 159 0.85 -23.20 8.40
C ARG A 159 0.63 -24.32 7.39
N ASP A 160 0.47 -23.94 6.13
CA ASP A 160 0.27 -24.82 5.00
C ASP A 160 1.09 -24.36 3.78
N TRP A 161 0.89 -25.02 2.64
CA TRP A 161 1.59 -24.75 1.39
C TRP A 161 1.20 -23.41 0.72
N LEU A 162 0.10 -22.77 1.15
CA LEU A 162 -0.32 -21.44 0.69
C LEU A 162 0.08 -20.33 1.67
N SER A 163 0.75 -20.67 2.77
CA SER A 163 1.19 -19.71 3.75
C SER A 163 2.41 -18.94 3.25
N ASP A 164 2.43 -17.63 3.52
CA ASP A 164 3.61 -16.80 3.30
C ASP A 164 4.79 -17.31 4.13
N SER A 165 6.02 -16.89 3.78
CA SER A 165 7.16 -17.17 4.65
C SER A 165 6.91 -16.59 6.04
N PRO A 166 7.47 -17.18 7.13
CA PRO A 166 7.27 -16.63 8.49
C PRO A 166 7.64 -15.15 8.60
N ARG A 167 8.64 -14.71 7.84
CA ARG A 167 9.10 -13.32 7.81
C ARG A 167 8.10 -12.36 7.17
N GLN A 168 7.42 -12.79 6.10
CA GLN A 168 6.37 -12.02 5.43
C GLN A 168 5.09 -11.96 6.27
N GLU A 169 4.69 -13.07 6.90
CA GLU A 169 3.56 -13.06 7.84
C GLU A 169 3.83 -12.08 8.98
N LEU A 170 5.04 -12.11 9.55
CA LEU A 170 5.45 -11.20 10.61
C LEU A 170 5.40 -9.73 10.17
N ASN A 171 5.86 -9.39 8.97
CA ASN A 171 5.78 -8.02 8.45
C ASN A 171 4.33 -7.51 8.41
N LEU A 172 3.39 -8.31 7.90
CA LEU A 172 1.97 -7.94 7.91
C LEU A 172 1.40 -7.81 9.33
N LEU A 173 1.88 -8.62 10.27
CA LEU A 173 1.48 -8.54 11.67
C LEU A 173 2.05 -7.31 12.38
N VAL A 174 3.25 -6.85 12.05
CA VAL A 174 3.84 -5.62 12.61
C VAL A 174 2.96 -4.41 12.26
N ASN A 175 2.52 -4.31 11.00
CA ASN A 175 1.55 -3.31 10.56
C ASN A 175 0.27 -3.36 11.41
N PHE A 176 -0.31 -4.55 11.57
CA PHE A 176 -1.51 -4.76 12.37
C PHE A 176 -1.31 -4.40 13.85
N TYR A 177 -0.20 -4.81 14.48
CA TYR A 177 0.09 -4.48 15.88
C TYR A 177 0.23 -2.97 16.08
N ALA A 178 0.90 -2.28 15.15
CA ALA A 178 0.99 -0.82 15.17
C ALA A 178 -0.40 -0.19 15.01
N PHE A 179 -1.21 -0.68 14.07
CA PHE A 179 -2.58 -0.21 13.84
C PHE A 179 -3.49 -0.41 15.06
N ALA A 180 -3.45 -1.59 15.70
CA ALA A 180 -4.24 -1.93 16.88
C ALA A 180 -3.76 -1.21 18.17
N GLY A 181 -2.72 -0.39 18.09
CA GLY A 181 -2.16 0.32 19.24
C GLY A 181 -1.30 -0.54 20.16
N TRP A 182 -0.97 -1.78 19.75
CA TRP A 182 -0.11 -2.69 20.50
C TRP A 182 1.38 -2.37 20.24
N TYR A 183 1.76 -1.11 20.48
CA TYR A 183 3.05 -0.56 20.05
C TYR A 183 4.25 -1.31 20.61
N GLU A 184 4.24 -1.68 21.90
CA GLU A 184 5.32 -2.47 22.46
C GLU A 184 5.45 -3.83 21.79
N LYS A 185 4.33 -4.48 21.48
CA LYS A 185 4.34 -5.76 20.75
C LYS A 185 4.89 -5.58 19.35
N ALA A 186 4.45 -4.57 18.61
CA ALA A 186 4.95 -4.27 17.27
C ALA A 186 6.48 -4.13 17.24
N ILE A 187 7.03 -3.42 18.23
CA ILE A 187 8.48 -3.22 18.38
C ILE A 187 9.20 -4.50 18.78
N ASN A 188 8.70 -5.23 19.80
CA ASN A 188 9.33 -6.44 20.32
C ASN A 188 9.36 -7.58 19.29
N GLU A 189 8.34 -7.66 18.44
CA GLU A 189 8.24 -8.60 17.33
C GLU A 189 9.08 -8.17 16.11
N SER A 190 9.82 -7.06 16.20
CA SER A 190 10.68 -6.52 15.14
C SER A 190 12.16 -6.41 15.54
N PRO A 191 12.81 -7.50 15.98
CA PRO A 191 14.18 -7.45 16.51
C PRO A 191 15.22 -6.99 15.46
N ASN A 192 14.96 -7.23 14.18
CA ASN A 192 15.82 -6.78 13.09
C ASN A 192 15.84 -5.24 12.99
N VAL A 193 14.67 -4.59 13.09
CA VAL A 193 14.57 -3.11 13.12
C VAL A 193 15.31 -2.55 14.35
N MET A 194 15.14 -3.19 15.50
CA MET A 194 15.80 -2.80 16.74
C MET A 194 17.33 -2.87 16.64
N THR A 195 17.85 -3.95 16.08
CA THR A 195 19.30 -4.16 15.93
C THR A 195 19.89 -3.49 14.68
N GLY A 196 19.05 -3.01 13.77
CA GLY A 196 19.47 -2.50 12.46
C GLY A 196 19.98 -3.59 11.51
N ARG A 197 19.73 -4.88 11.82
CA ARG A 197 20.13 -6.01 10.99
C ARG A 197 19.16 -6.17 9.82
N VAL A 198 19.66 -6.02 8.60
CA VAL A 198 18.87 -6.18 7.39
C VAL A 198 18.92 -7.65 6.94
N ASP A 199 17.78 -8.33 6.99
CA ASP A 199 17.57 -9.69 6.49
C ASP A 199 16.94 -9.70 5.10
N ASP A 200 15.91 -8.88 4.90
CA ASP A 200 15.31 -8.54 3.62
C ASP A 200 15.14 -7.02 3.56
N ALA A 201 15.73 -6.37 2.55
CA ALA A 201 15.75 -4.92 2.45
C ALA A 201 14.34 -4.31 2.30
N GLY A 202 13.42 -5.01 1.64
CA GLY A 202 12.04 -4.55 1.47
C GLY A 202 11.23 -4.68 2.76
N LEU A 203 11.23 -5.86 3.38
CA LEU A 203 10.48 -6.11 4.61
C LEU A 203 11.04 -5.31 5.79
N PHE A 204 12.38 -5.22 5.91
CA PHE A 204 13.02 -4.38 6.93
C PHE A 204 12.57 -2.92 6.82
N ALA A 205 12.50 -2.40 5.61
CA ALA A 205 12.15 -1.00 5.38
C ALA A 205 10.66 -0.72 5.63
N GLN A 206 9.78 -1.68 5.32
CA GLN A 206 8.35 -1.60 5.64
C GLN A 206 8.15 -1.57 7.15
N ASP A 207 8.65 -2.58 7.89
CA ASP A 207 8.56 -2.62 9.35
C ASP A 207 9.13 -1.35 9.99
N SER A 208 10.28 -0.89 9.48
CA SER A 208 10.93 0.31 10.01
C SER A 208 10.10 1.58 9.81
N ALA A 209 9.39 1.71 8.68
CA ALA A 209 8.51 2.85 8.42
C ALA A 209 7.25 2.79 9.30
N GLU A 210 6.63 1.62 9.41
CA GLU A 210 5.43 1.39 10.22
C GLU A 210 5.67 1.59 11.71
N LEU A 211 6.91 1.37 12.18
CA LEU A 211 7.29 1.56 13.58
C LEU A 211 7.69 2.99 13.95
N LEU A 212 7.81 3.93 13.00
CA LEU A 212 8.21 5.31 13.30
C LEU A 212 7.25 6.00 14.28
N VAL A 213 5.94 5.87 14.05
CA VAL A 213 4.91 6.45 14.93
C VAL A 213 4.83 5.69 16.27
N PRO A 214 4.82 4.34 16.31
CA PRO A 214 4.96 3.58 17.56
C PRO A 214 6.15 4.01 18.44
N PHE A 215 7.36 4.14 17.88
CA PHE A 215 8.52 4.62 18.65
C PHE A 215 8.31 6.03 19.18
N LEU A 216 7.75 6.92 18.36
CA LEU A 216 7.48 8.31 18.74
C LEU A 216 6.46 8.39 19.89
N THR A 217 5.40 7.60 19.83
CA THR A 217 4.35 7.56 20.87
C THR A 217 4.87 7.03 22.20
N LEU A 218 5.83 6.09 22.17
CA LEU A 218 6.48 5.56 23.37
C LEU A 218 7.67 6.41 23.85
N GLY A 219 7.88 7.61 23.27
CA GLY A 219 8.98 8.51 23.65
C GLY A 219 10.38 8.04 23.21
N ARG A 220 10.47 7.01 22.37
CA ARG A 220 11.73 6.43 21.87
C ARG A 220 12.22 7.14 20.61
N VAL A 221 12.36 8.46 20.68
CA VAL A 221 12.66 9.34 19.53
C VAL A 221 14.00 8.99 18.88
N THR A 222 15.03 8.72 19.69
CA THR A 222 16.37 8.37 19.21
C THR A 222 16.35 7.06 18.38
N ASP A 223 15.55 6.07 18.80
CA ASP A 223 15.38 4.81 18.07
C ASP A 223 14.70 5.03 16.71
N ALA A 224 13.62 5.82 16.69
CA ALA A 224 12.92 6.16 15.45
C ALA A 224 13.85 6.90 14.46
N ALA A 225 14.62 7.88 14.96
CA ALA A 225 15.55 8.66 14.14
C ALA A 225 16.68 7.79 13.54
N ARG A 226 17.12 6.76 14.27
CA ARG A 226 18.16 5.81 13.81
C ARG A 226 17.68 5.01 12.59
N ILE A 227 16.45 4.52 12.60
CA ILE A 227 15.92 3.63 11.54
C ILE A 227 15.29 4.40 10.37
N GLN A 228 14.82 5.63 10.58
CA GLN A 228 14.09 6.40 9.57
C GLN A 228 14.86 6.52 8.24
N ARG A 229 16.14 6.90 8.31
CA ARG A 229 16.95 7.17 7.11
C ARG A 229 17.28 5.91 6.32
N SER A 230 17.58 4.79 6.98
CA SER A 230 17.88 3.53 6.30
C SER A 230 16.62 2.96 5.63
N ALA A 231 15.49 2.98 6.34
CA ALA A 231 14.20 2.54 5.83
C ALA A 231 13.78 3.31 4.57
N TYR A 232 13.85 4.65 4.62
CA TYR A 232 13.49 5.50 3.48
C TYR A 232 14.27 5.12 2.21
N ARG A 233 15.59 4.92 2.31
CA ARG A 233 16.44 4.62 1.16
C ARG A 233 16.05 3.34 0.41
N TYR A 234 15.53 2.33 1.09
CA TYR A 234 15.16 1.05 0.47
C TYR A 234 13.81 1.11 -0.27
N LEU A 235 12.95 2.06 0.07
CA LEU A 235 11.61 2.21 -0.50
C LEU A 235 11.46 3.41 -1.43
N ALA A 236 12.30 4.45 -1.30
CA ALA A 236 12.16 5.73 -1.99
C ALA A 236 12.15 5.68 -3.53
N ARG A 237 12.50 4.55 -4.15
CA ARG A 237 12.46 4.37 -5.62
C ARG A 237 11.40 3.37 -6.07
N LYS A 238 10.52 2.93 -5.17
CA LYS A 238 9.52 1.89 -5.43
C LYS A 238 8.10 2.51 -5.41
N PRO A 239 7.43 2.63 -6.57
CA PRO A 239 6.15 3.34 -6.66
C PRO A 239 5.03 2.77 -5.78
N GLY A 240 5.00 1.46 -5.56
CA GLY A 240 3.95 0.80 -4.76
C GLY A 240 3.98 1.07 -3.25
N TYR A 241 4.88 1.93 -2.75
CA TYR A 241 5.09 2.13 -1.31
C TYR A 241 4.73 3.55 -0.82
N ILE A 242 3.83 4.26 -1.52
CA ILE A 242 3.37 5.60 -1.12
C ILE A 242 2.85 5.65 0.33
N ASP A 243 2.16 4.62 0.79
CA ASP A 243 1.65 4.54 2.17
C ASP A 243 2.79 4.59 3.20
N HIS A 244 3.92 3.95 2.90
CA HIS A 244 5.10 3.98 3.77
C HIS A 244 5.79 5.35 3.77
N MET A 245 5.70 6.09 2.66
CA MET A 245 6.18 7.47 2.60
C MET A 245 5.36 8.37 3.51
N ALA A 246 4.07 8.10 3.70
CA ALA A 246 3.23 8.82 4.65
C ALA A 246 3.74 8.73 6.10
N PHE A 247 4.23 7.56 6.54
CA PHE A 247 4.85 7.40 7.87
C PHE A 247 6.12 8.23 8.01
N HIS A 248 6.94 8.29 6.97
CA HIS A 248 8.14 9.13 6.96
C HIS A 248 7.81 10.62 7.05
N VAL A 249 6.85 11.11 6.24
CA VAL A 249 6.41 12.51 6.30
C VAL A 249 5.86 12.85 7.68
N GLU A 250 4.98 12.01 8.23
CA GLU A 250 4.41 12.23 9.58
C GLU A 250 5.49 12.30 10.64
N PHE A 251 6.40 11.33 10.69
CA PHE A 251 7.47 11.30 11.68
C PHE A 251 8.38 12.54 11.58
N LEU A 252 8.78 12.92 10.37
CA LEU A 252 9.65 14.08 10.14
C LEU A 252 8.94 15.40 10.49
N ALA A 253 7.66 15.52 10.18
CA ALA A 253 6.84 16.69 10.55
C ALA A 253 6.68 16.81 12.08
N ARG A 254 6.40 15.70 12.78
CA ARG A 254 6.22 15.67 14.24
C ARG A 254 7.53 15.88 15.03
N THR A 255 8.68 15.80 14.37
CA THR A 255 10.01 16.04 14.96
C THR A 255 10.66 17.33 14.45
N ASP A 256 9.89 18.21 13.79
CA ASP A 256 10.34 19.46 13.18
C ASP A 256 11.54 19.32 12.23
N ASN A 257 11.69 18.14 11.62
CA ASN A 257 12.64 17.93 10.55
C ASN A 257 12.02 18.36 9.21
N PHE A 258 11.71 19.65 9.08
CA PHE A 258 11.07 20.21 7.88
C PHE A 258 11.86 19.97 6.59
N PRO A 259 13.20 20.10 6.55
CA PRO A 259 13.95 19.80 5.32
C PRO A 259 13.83 18.34 4.90
N GLY A 260 13.87 17.41 5.87
CA GLY A 260 13.67 15.99 5.61
C GLY A 260 12.25 15.69 5.12
N ALA A 261 11.24 16.23 5.79
CA ALA A 261 9.84 16.03 5.41
C ALA A 261 9.56 16.59 4.00
N THR A 262 10.03 17.81 3.71
CA THR A 262 9.93 18.46 2.39
C THR A 262 10.55 17.60 1.31
N ARG A 263 11.73 17.01 1.56
CA ARG A 263 12.36 16.11 0.59
C ARG A 263 11.49 14.90 0.26
N VAL A 264 10.87 14.26 1.26
CA VAL A 264 9.96 13.14 1.00
C VAL A 264 8.73 13.59 0.21
N VAL A 265 8.19 14.79 0.50
CA VAL A 265 7.09 15.35 -0.31
C VAL A 265 7.52 15.57 -1.76
N ASP A 266 8.65 16.26 -1.96
CA ASP A 266 9.19 16.58 -3.28
C ASP A 266 9.52 15.34 -4.13
N ASP A 267 10.01 14.27 -3.49
CA ASP A 267 10.37 13.03 -4.17
C ASP A 267 9.13 12.21 -4.60
N HIS A 268 7.98 12.38 -3.93
CA HIS A 268 6.84 11.44 -4.05
C HIS A 268 5.49 12.06 -4.42
N MET A 269 5.30 13.37 -4.27
CA MET A 269 3.99 14.00 -4.49
C MET A 269 3.48 13.83 -5.93
N ALA A 270 4.38 13.89 -6.92
CA ALA A 270 4.05 13.65 -8.33
C ALA A 270 3.54 12.23 -8.63
N LEU A 271 3.85 11.26 -7.76
CA LEU A 271 3.33 9.90 -7.83
C LEU A 271 2.08 9.71 -6.95
N ALA A 272 2.08 10.30 -5.76
CA ALA A 272 1.01 10.14 -4.78
C ALA A 272 -0.30 10.84 -5.19
N VAL A 273 -0.24 11.98 -5.88
CA VAL A 273 -1.44 12.70 -6.33
C VAL A 273 -2.24 11.91 -7.38
N PRO A 274 -1.65 11.42 -8.49
CA PRO A 274 -2.43 10.71 -9.51
C PRO A 274 -2.70 9.23 -9.20
N THR A 275 -2.11 8.65 -8.15
CA THR A 275 -2.27 7.21 -7.88
C THR A 275 -3.72 6.80 -7.63
N LYS A 276 -4.07 5.59 -8.10
CA LYS A 276 -5.35 4.93 -7.84
C LYS A 276 -5.36 4.11 -6.55
N GLN A 277 -4.23 4.03 -5.84
CA GLN A 277 -4.17 3.49 -4.48
C GLN A 277 -4.75 4.51 -3.50
N TYR A 278 -6.07 4.73 -3.51
CA TYR A 278 -6.67 5.90 -2.84
C TYR A 278 -6.50 5.92 -1.32
N VAL A 279 -6.41 4.76 -0.64
CA VAL A 279 -6.01 4.72 0.78
C VAL A 279 -4.59 5.30 0.97
N SER A 280 -3.61 4.84 0.18
CA SER A 280 -2.22 5.34 0.23
C SER A 280 -2.14 6.84 -0.08
N ARG A 281 -2.88 7.30 -1.11
CA ARG A 281 -3.01 8.72 -1.44
C ARG A 281 -3.54 9.51 -0.25
N THR A 282 -4.62 9.05 0.37
CA THR A 282 -5.26 9.72 1.51
C THR A 282 -4.31 9.81 2.70
N HIS A 283 -3.60 8.73 3.03
CA HIS A 283 -2.61 8.73 4.11
C HIS A 283 -1.45 9.68 3.81
N PHE A 284 -0.90 9.65 2.59
CA PHE A 284 0.20 10.53 2.19
C PHE A 284 -0.22 12.01 2.27
N LEU A 285 -1.34 12.38 1.64
CA LEU A 285 -1.83 13.76 1.64
C LEU A 285 -2.17 14.26 3.06
N ARG A 286 -2.71 13.39 3.94
CA ARG A 286 -2.89 13.73 5.36
C ARG A 286 -1.57 14.01 6.06
N SER A 287 -0.53 13.23 5.81
CA SER A 287 0.81 13.50 6.36
C SER A 287 1.42 14.79 5.80
N VAL A 288 1.19 15.11 4.52
CA VAL A 288 1.59 16.41 3.95
C VAL A 288 0.82 17.56 4.62
N LEU A 289 -0.48 17.40 4.87
CA LEU A 289 -1.28 18.39 5.60
C LEU A 289 -0.69 18.65 6.99
N LEU A 290 -0.31 17.58 7.71
CA LEU A 290 0.37 17.72 9.00
C LEU A 290 1.68 18.51 8.88
N LEU A 291 2.51 18.25 7.87
CA LEU A 291 3.73 19.04 7.62
C LEU A 291 3.42 20.52 7.37
N VAL A 292 2.42 20.81 6.54
CA VAL A 292 1.98 22.18 6.21
C VAL A 292 1.52 22.92 7.47
N GLU A 293 0.70 22.27 8.31
CA GLU A 293 0.24 22.84 9.57
C GLU A 293 1.37 23.05 10.58
N ARG A 294 2.39 22.18 10.61
CA ARG A 294 3.61 22.38 11.42
C ARG A 294 4.41 23.60 10.94
N LEU A 295 4.61 23.75 9.64
CA LEU A 295 5.31 24.89 9.04
C LEU A 295 4.58 26.21 9.36
N ARG A 296 3.26 26.24 9.21
CA ARG A 296 2.42 27.41 9.55
C ARG A 296 2.57 27.80 11.02
N ARG A 297 2.52 26.83 11.93
CA ARG A 297 2.70 27.07 13.37
C ARG A 297 4.13 27.51 13.73
N ALA A 298 5.12 27.14 12.94
CA ALA A 298 6.49 27.64 13.05
C ALA A 298 6.67 29.06 12.46
N GLY A 299 5.59 29.69 11.97
CA GLY A 299 5.61 31.06 11.46
C GLY A 299 5.91 31.18 9.97
N HIS A 300 5.82 30.08 9.20
CA HIS A 300 5.95 30.13 7.75
C HIS A 300 4.59 30.31 7.10
N ASP A 301 4.43 31.35 6.28
CA ASP A 301 3.24 31.53 5.44
C ASP A 301 3.42 30.90 4.05
N ARG A 302 4.68 30.73 3.64
CA ARG A 302 5.08 30.17 2.32
C ARG A 302 6.21 29.18 2.48
N HIS A 303 6.23 28.16 1.62
CA HIS A 303 7.31 27.17 1.58
C HIS A 303 7.47 26.58 0.18
N ALA A 304 8.70 26.25 -0.20
CA ALA A 304 8.98 25.65 -1.49
C ALA A 304 8.71 24.14 -1.47
N PHE A 305 7.77 23.69 -2.29
CA PHE A 305 7.52 22.28 -2.60
C PHE A 305 7.54 22.08 -4.13
N LYS A 306 7.95 20.89 -4.57
CA LYS A 306 7.79 20.45 -5.97
C LYS A 306 6.37 19.92 -6.18
N LEU A 307 5.43 20.84 -6.37
CA LEU A 307 4.04 20.50 -6.62
C LEU A 307 3.86 20.00 -8.07
N PRO A 308 3.22 18.84 -8.30
CA PRO A 308 2.85 18.42 -9.65
C PRO A 308 1.73 19.30 -10.21
N PRO A 309 1.53 19.32 -11.55
CA PRO A 309 0.53 20.18 -12.21
C PRO A 309 -0.91 20.00 -11.72
N ASP A 310 -1.24 18.81 -11.22
CA ASP A 310 -2.58 18.46 -10.72
C ASP A 310 -2.89 19.10 -9.35
N VAL A 311 -1.92 19.73 -8.69
CA VAL A 311 -2.13 20.48 -7.45
C VAL A 311 -2.53 21.92 -7.81
N PRO A 312 -3.76 22.36 -7.49
CA PRO A 312 -4.28 23.66 -7.90
C PRO A 312 -3.79 24.80 -6.98
N VAL A 313 -2.50 24.79 -6.63
CA VAL A 313 -1.87 25.79 -5.77
C VAL A 313 -0.70 26.40 -6.53
N SER A 314 -0.76 27.71 -6.78
CA SER A 314 0.32 28.42 -7.45
C SER A 314 1.59 28.40 -6.58
N SER A 315 2.72 28.17 -7.23
CA SER A 315 4.05 28.29 -6.62
C SER A 315 4.91 29.22 -7.46
N ASP A 316 5.67 30.08 -6.79
CA ASP A 316 6.65 30.98 -7.41
C ASP A 316 8.05 30.79 -6.78
N ALA A 317 8.96 31.73 -7.01
CA ALA A 317 10.32 31.69 -6.44
C ALA A 317 10.35 31.67 -4.91
N GLY A 318 9.30 32.16 -4.24
CA GLY A 318 9.12 32.12 -2.79
C GLY A 318 8.37 30.88 -2.29
N GLY A 319 8.09 29.91 -3.15
CA GLY A 319 7.31 28.71 -2.84
C GLY A 319 5.81 28.90 -3.03
N CYS A 320 5.02 27.98 -2.49
CA CYS A 320 3.56 28.05 -2.52
C CYS A 320 3.01 28.66 -1.22
N ASP A 321 1.81 29.22 -1.31
CA ASP A 321 1.05 29.66 -0.14
C ASP A 321 0.59 28.45 0.69
N LEU A 322 0.97 28.42 1.96
CA LEU A 322 0.66 27.28 2.83
C LEU A 322 -0.81 27.24 3.27
N SER A 323 -1.54 28.36 3.23
CA SER A 323 -2.98 28.38 3.50
C SER A 323 -3.75 27.72 2.37
N ALA A 324 -3.47 28.14 1.13
CA ALA A 324 -4.07 27.55 -0.06
C ALA A 324 -3.75 26.05 -0.16
N LEU A 325 -2.50 25.66 0.14
CA LEU A 325 -2.11 24.25 0.17
C LEU A 325 -2.83 23.45 1.26
N SER A 326 -2.97 24.01 2.47
CA SER A 326 -3.72 23.38 3.56
C SER A 326 -5.19 23.18 3.22
N GLU A 327 -5.83 24.19 2.63
CA GLU A 327 -7.24 24.14 2.19
C GLU A 327 -7.46 23.04 1.15
N TRP A 328 -6.61 22.97 0.12
CA TRP A 328 -6.70 21.93 -0.90
C TRP A 328 -6.45 20.53 -0.32
N LEU A 329 -5.39 20.34 0.46
CA LEU A 329 -5.08 19.06 1.11
C LEU A 329 -6.22 18.60 2.01
N THR A 330 -6.81 19.52 2.79
CA THR A 330 -7.95 19.22 3.66
C THR A 330 -9.16 18.79 2.86
N ALA A 331 -9.48 19.48 1.76
CA ALA A 331 -10.60 19.11 0.89
C ALA A 331 -10.42 17.72 0.27
N GLU A 332 -9.23 17.44 -0.29
CA GLU A 332 -8.89 16.15 -0.89
C GLU A 332 -8.98 15.00 0.12
N VAL A 333 -8.35 15.16 1.29
CA VAL A 333 -8.37 14.13 2.33
C VAL A 333 -9.78 13.93 2.87
N ARG A 334 -10.58 15.00 3.00
CA ARG A 334 -11.97 14.92 3.47
C ARG A 334 -12.87 14.15 2.53
N ASP A 335 -12.78 14.37 1.22
CA ASP A 335 -13.60 13.64 0.22
C ASP A 335 -13.37 12.12 0.33
N TYR A 336 -12.10 11.68 0.24
CA TYR A 336 -11.80 10.27 0.34
C TYR A 336 -12.09 9.69 1.72
N SER A 337 -11.85 10.45 2.80
CA SER A 337 -12.18 10.01 4.16
C SER A 337 -13.67 9.70 4.30
N ALA A 338 -14.54 10.61 3.85
CA ALA A 338 -15.99 10.42 3.90
C ALA A 338 -16.44 9.18 3.10
N ARG A 339 -15.85 8.96 1.92
CA ARG A 339 -16.17 7.79 1.08
C ARG A 339 -15.72 6.48 1.72
N PHE A 340 -14.51 6.44 2.29
CA PHE A 340 -14.01 5.24 2.97
C PHE A 340 -14.78 4.92 4.25
N ASP A 341 -15.07 5.93 5.06
CA ASP A 341 -15.87 5.84 6.28
C ASP A 341 -17.28 5.30 5.98
N ALA A 342 -17.97 5.87 4.98
CA ALA A 342 -19.26 5.39 4.52
C ALA A 342 -19.20 3.92 4.05
N ARG A 343 -18.17 3.55 3.27
CA ARG A 343 -17.97 2.17 2.80
C ARG A 343 -17.65 1.22 3.95
N ASN A 344 -16.92 1.67 4.97
CA ASN A 344 -16.51 0.85 6.11
C ASN A 344 -17.60 0.69 7.18
N GLY A 345 -18.50 1.67 7.31
CA GLY A 345 -19.41 1.79 8.44
C GLY A 345 -18.70 2.28 9.71
N ASN A 346 -17.68 3.14 9.59
CA ASN A 346 -16.97 3.77 10.71
C ASN A 346 -16.64 5.25 10.40
N THR A 347 -15.96 5.94 11.31
CA THR A 347 -15.53 7.36 11.15
C THR A 347 -14.01 7.52 11.12
N ALA A 348 -13.28 6.41 10.98
CA ALA A 348 -11.86 6.36 11.32
C ALA A 348 -10.97 7.22 10.42
N PHE A 349 -11.29 7.38 9.13
CA PHE A 349 -10.52 8.25 8.25
C PHE A 349 -10.80 9.72 8.57
N THR A 350 -12.06 10.08 8.80
CA THR A 350 -12.45 11.43 9.24
C THR A 350 -11.82 11.79 10.57
N ASP A 351 -11.82 10.87 11.54
CA ASP A 351 -11.21 11.08 12.85
C ASP A 351 -9.69 11.33 12.74
N LYS A 352 -9.01 10.59 11.86
CA LYS A 352 -7.58 10.82 11.56
C LYS A 352 -7.34 12.20 10.95
N LEU A 353 -8.22 12.67 10.06
CA LEU A 353 -8.13 14.02 9.49
C LEU A 353 -8.36 15.08 10.59
N ASN A 354 -9.39 14.91 11.41
CA ASN A 354 -9.74 15.84 12.49
C ASN A 354 -8.67 15.91 13.60
N ALA A 355 -7.83 14.88 13.74
CA ALA A 355 -6.70 14.88 14.66
C ALA A 355 -5.48 15.71 14.19
N VAL A 356 -5.43 16.11 12.91
CA VAL A 356 -4.26 16.82 12.36
C VAL A 356 -3.96 18.15 13.07
N PRO A 357 -4.93 19.04 13.38
CA PRO A 357 -4.66 20.28 14.10
C PRO A 357 -4.04 20.06 15.48
N ASP A 358 -4.52 19.05 16.22
CA ASP A 358 -4.00 18.68 17.54
C ASP A 358 -2.59 18.09 17.44
N LEU A 359 -2.36 17.20 16.48
CA LEU A 359 -1.03 16.65 16.20
C LEU A 359 -0.03 17.75 15.82
N ALA A 360 -0.46 18.73 15.02
CA ALA A 360 0.35 19.87 14.61
C ALA A 360 0.69 20.80 15.80
N ALA A 361 -0.21 20.90 16.79
CA ALA A 361 -0.02 21.73 17.98
C ALA A 361 0.94 21.13 19.02
N ARG A 362 1.13 19.80 19.03
CA ARG A 362 2.03 19.13 20.00
C ARG A 362 3.48 19.58 19.79
N PRO A 363 4.24 19.93 20.85
CA PRO A 363 5.64 20.27 20.68
C PRO A 363 6.43 19.09 20.10
N ALA A 364 7.48 19.36 19.32
CA ALA A 364 8.39 18.30 18.91
C ALA A 364 8.99 17.65 20.16
N PRO A 365 9.05 16.31 20.23
CA PRO A 365 9.59 15.65 21.40
C PRO A 365 11.10 15.88 21.51
N ALA A 366 11.59 15.90 22.74
CA ALA A 366 13.02 16.01 23.01
C ALA A 366 13.77 14.82 22.40
N LYS A 367 14.98 15.09 21.87
CA LYS A 367 15.81 14.10 21.17
C LYS A 367 16.58 13.18 22.10
#